data_AF-A0A3C0WAL2-F1
#
_entry.id   AF-A0A3C0WAL2-F1
#
_cell.length_a   1.000
_cell.length_b   1.000
_cell.length_c   1.000
_cell.angle_alpha   90.00
_cell.angle_beta   90.00
_cell.angle_gamma   90.00
#
_symmetry.space_group_name_H-M   'P 1'
#
loop_
_entity.id
_entity.type
_entity.pdbx_description
1 polymer ?
#
loop_
_entity_poly.entity_id
_entity_poly.type
_entity_poly.pdbx_seq_one_letter_code
_entity_poly.pdbx_strand_id
1 'polypeptide(L)' 'MTKDAYPALFHYIHKQIADVEFPTTKKDMLKQIEGRKVNVDWNQTVLLSDFVEPIPQESFSCAADFYCMMIAAM' A
#
# COMPACT_ATOMS: atom_id res chain seq x y z
N MET A 1 13.39 20.05 2.99
CA MET A 1 12.90 19.17 4.07
C MET A 1 11.99 18.14 3.42
N THR A 2 12.49 16.92 3.23
CA THR A 2 11.62 15.78 2.95
C THR A 2 10.72 15.61 4.16
N LYS A 3 9.40 15.53 3.95
CA LYS A 3 8.43 15.30 5.06
C LYS A 3 8.92 14.08 5.84
N ASP A 4 9.14 14.21 7.15
CA ASP A 4 9.54 13.07 7.98
C ASP A 4 8.57 11.93 7.70
N ALA A 5 9.10 10.80 7.23
CA ALA A 5 8.26 9.64 6.95
C ALA A 5 7.50 9.32 8.23
N TYR A 6 6.16 9.36 8.18
CA TYR A 6 5.34 9.06 9.33
C TYR A 6 5.72 7.66 9.80
N PRO A 7 6.32 7.49 11.01
CA PRO A 7 7.03 6.26 11.37
C PRO A 7 6.15 5.01 11.31
N ALA A 8 4.83 5.21 11.43
CA ALA A 8 3.83 4.16 11.43
C ALA A 8 3.15 3.92 10.07
N LEU A 9 3.56 4.58 8.98
CA LEU A 9 2.91 4.43 7.66
C LEU A 9 2.79 2.95 7.25
N PHE A 10 3.91 2.23 7.22
CA PHE A 10 3.92 0.81 6.84
C PHE A 10 3.11 -0.07 7.80
N HIS A 11 3.04 0.29 9.09
CA HIS A 11 2.17 -0.40 10.05
C HIS A 11 0.69 -0.25 9.67
N TYR A 12 0.25 0.95 9.31
CA TYR A 12 -1.13 1.19 8.90
C TYR A 12 -1.44 0.58 7.53
N ILE A 13 -0.51 0.62 6.58
CA ILE A 13 -0.65 -0.09 5.30
C ILE A 13 -0.82 -1.58 5.56
N HIS A 14 0.03 -2.18 6.41
CA HIS A 14 -0.06 -3.59 6.75
C HIS A 14 -1.41 -3.99 7.32
N LYS A 15 -1.95 -3.19 8.24
CA LYS A 15 -3.30 -3.41 8.77
C LYS A 15 -4.38 -3.35 7.69
N GLN A 16 -4.26 -2.42 6.74
CA GLN A 16 -5.24 -2.25 5.66
C GLN A 16 -5.14 -3.31 4.55
N ILE A 17 -4.12 -4.17 4.56
CA ILE A 17 -3.99 -5.27 3.58
C ILE A 17 -3.96 -6.66 4.23
N ALA A 18 -4.29 -6.77 5.53
CA ALA A 18 -4.13 -8.01 6.29
C ALA A 18 -4.98 -9.19 5.75
N ASP A 19 -6.06 -8.88 5.03
CA ASP A 19 -7.01 -9.79 4.38
C ASP A 19 -6.81 -9.85 2.84
N VAL A 20 -5.79 -9.18 2.29
CA VAL A 20 -5.46 -9.32 0.87
C VAL A 20 -4.85 -10.70 0.65
N GLU A 21 -5.46 -11.47 -0.23
CA GLU A 21 -4.96 -12.78 -0.60
C GLU A 21 -3.82 -12.63 -1.62
N PHE A 22 -2.76 -13.43 -1.44
CA PHE A 22 -1.66 -13.57 -2.38
C PHE A 22 -1.56 -15.04 -2.83
N PRO A 23 -1.12 -15.32 -4.08
CA PRO A 23 -0.72 -14.37 -5.12
C PRO A 23 -1.92 -13.59 -5.69
N THR A 24 -1.70 -12.34 -6.10
CA THR A 24 -2.74 -11.47 -6.67
C THR A 24 -2.22 -10.61 -7.82
N THR A 25 -3.12 -10.10 -8.65
CA THR A 25 -2.80 -9.03 -9.61
C THR A 25 -2.93 -7.65 -8.95
N LYS A 26 -2.29 -6.62 -9.51
CA LYS A 26 -2.47 -5.22 -9.09
C LYS A 26 -3.92 -4.78 -9.23
N LYS A 27 -4.58 -5.15 -10.32
CA LYS A 27 -6.00 -4.89 -10.57
C LYS A 27 -6.90 -5.50 -9.48
N ASP A 28 -6.68 -6.77 -9.14
CA ASP A 28 -7.50 -7.45 -8.13
C ASP A 28 -7.18 -6.94 -6.73
N MET A 29 -5.92 -6.58 -6.44
CA MET A 29 -5.55 -5.92 -5.21
C MET A 29 -6.28 -4.58 -5.06
N LEU A 30 -6.24 -3.71 -6.07
CA LEU A 30 -6.94 -2.41 -6.07
C LEU A 30 -8.45 -2.57 -5.83
N LYS A 31 -9.05 -3.63 -6.36
CA LYS A 31 -10.46 -3.97 -6.09
C LYS A 31 -10.69 -4.39 -4.63
N GLN A 32 -9.81 -5.23 -4.06
CA GLN A 32 -9.90 -5.66 -2.66
C GLN A 32 -9.73 -4.49 -1.67
N ILE A 33 -8.91 -3.51 -2.03
CA ILE A 33 -8.61 -2.34 -1.20
C ILE A 33 -9.43 -1.08 -1.53
N GLU A 34 -10.45 -1.20 -2.39
CA GLU A 34 -11.24 -0.06 -2.85
C GLU A 34 -11.83 0.73 -1.67
N GLY A 35 -11.59 2.05 -1.66
CA GLY A 35 -12.06 2.95 -0.61
C GLY A 35 -11.34 2.84 0.74
N ARG A 36 -10.39 1.90 0.92
CA ARG A 36 -9.59 1.81 2.14
C ARG A 36 -8.69 3.02 2.29
N LYS A 37 -8.61 3.55 3.51
CA LYS A 37 -7.82 4.73 3.85
C LYS A 37 -6.70 4.38 4.81
N VAL A 38 -5.59 5.11 4.69
CA VAL A 38 -4.42 4.95 5.54
C VAL A 38 -3.99 6.30 6.13
N ASN A 39 -3.60 6.28 7.40
CA ASN A 39 -3.10 7.46 8.09
C ASN A 39 -1.66 7.74 7.63
N VAL A 40 -1.43 8.93 7.10
CA VAL A 40 -0.10 9.41 6.66
C VAL A 40 0.47 10.49 7.57
N ASP A 41 -0.33 10.93 8.53
CA ASP A 41 0.00 11.86 9.61
C ASP A 41 -1.06 11.72 10.72
N TRP A 42 -0.91 12.45 11.83
CA TRP A 42 -1.87 12.49 12.94
C TRP A 42 -3.29 12.88 12.53
N ASN A 43 -3.41 13.83 11.60
CA ASN A 43 -4.69 14.40 11.15
C ASN A 43 -4.92 14.21 9.65
N GLN A 44 -4.13 13.37 8.98
CA GLN A 44 -4.18 13.20 7.52
C GLN A 44 -4.37 11.73 7.16
N THR A 45 -5.38 11.46 6.33
CA THR A 45 -5.64 10.16 5.71
C THR A 45 -5.69 10.29 4.21
N VAL A 46 -5.16 9.31 3.49
CA VAL A 46 -5.24 9.22 2.02
C VAL A 46 -5.77 7.84 1.63
N LEU A 47 -6.08 7.63 0.34
CA LEU A 47 -6.52 6.32 -0.13
C LEU A 47 -5.32 5.37 -0.19
N LEU A 48 -5.53 4.11 0.15
CA LEU A 48 -4.48 3.11 0.01
C LEU A 48 -4.08 2.90 -1.46
N SER A 49 -5.02 3.10 -2.40
CA SER A 49 -4.74 3.07 -3.84
C SER A 49 -3.64 4.04 -4.25
N ASP A 50 -3.50 5.19 -3.58
CA ASP A 50 -2.49 6.19 -3.88
C ASP A 50 -1.05 5.65 -3.72
N PHE A 51 -0.87 4.59 -2.91
CA PHE A 51 0.42 3.89 -2.75
C PHE A 51 0.60 2.71 -3.70
N VAL A 52 -0.50 2.14 -4.20
CA VAL A 52 -0.47 0.94 -5.06
C VAL A 52 -0.40 1.33 -6.54
N GLU A 53 -1.08 2.40 -6.95
CA GLU A 53 -1.12 2.84 -8.34
C GLU A 53 0.26 3.16 -8.96
N PRO A 54 1.23 3.77 -8.25
CA PRO A 54 2.55 4.05 -8.80
C PRO A 54 3.40 2.80 -9.08
N ILE A 55 3.06 1.65 -8.49
CA ILE A 55 3.85 0.42 -8.64
C ILE A 55 3.74 -0.10 -10.09
N PRO A 56 4.84 -0.25 -10.84
CA PRO A 56 4.79 -0.70 -12.24
C PRO A 56 4.48 -2.19 -12.40
N GLN A 57 4.63 -2.98 -11.32
CA GLN A 57 4.38 -4.42 -11.33
C GLN A 57 2.88 -4.74 -11.37
N GLU A 58 2.48 -5.65 -12.25
CA GLU A 58 1.08 -6.04 -12.44
C GLU A 58 0.65 -7.26 -11.61
N SER A 59 1.60 -7.96 -10.98
CA SER A 59 1.34 -9.14 -10.16
C SER A 59 2.27 -9.19 -8.96
N PHE A 60 1.75 -9.68 -7.83
CA PHE A 60 2.49 -9.86 -6.60
C PHE A 60 2.39 -11.32 -6.15
N SER A 61 3.53 -11.96 -5.98
CA SER A 61 3.62 -13.36 -5.57
C SER A 61 3.31 -13.57 -4.08
N CYS A 62 3.62 -12.56 -3.26
CA CYS A 62 3.43 -12.54 -1.82
C CYS A 62 3.43 -11.11 -1.28
N ALA A 63 3.09 -10.93 -0.01
CA ALA A 63 3.13 -9.62 0.64
C ALA A 63 4.52 -8.97 0.61
N ALA A 64 5.59 -9.75 0.77
CA ALA A 64 6.96 -9.21 0.75
C ALA A 64 7.33 -8.62 -0.62
N ASP A 65 6.96 -9.31 -1.71
CA ASP A 65 7.13 -8.84 -3.09
C ASP A 65 6.39 -7.51 -3.31
N PHE A 66 5.13 -7.45 -2.87
CA PHE A 66 4.36 -6.20 -2.87
C PHE A 66 5.07 -5.06 -2.12
N TYR A 67 5.53 -5.29 -0.88
CA TYR A 67 6.24 -4.26 -0.12
C TYR A 67 7.54 -3.80 -0.77
N CYS A 68 8.32 -4.71 -1.34
CA CYS A 68 9.54 -4.38 -2.07
C CYS A 68 9.23 -3.45 -3.25
N MET A 69 8.20 -3.78 -4.03
CA MET A 69 7.81 -2.97 -5.18
C MET A 69 7.21 -1.61 -4.77
N MET A 70 6.46 -1.57 -3.68
CA MET A 70 5.92 -0.33 -3.11
C MET A 70 7.04 0.61 -2.64
N ILE A 71 8.03 0.10 -1.89
CA ILE A 71 9.19 0.89 -1.44
C ILE A 71 10.00 1.41 -2.63
N ALA A 72 10.16 0.60 -3.69
CA ALA A 72 10.88 1.00 -4.88
C ALA A 72 10.17 2.09 -5.71
N ALA A 73 8.84 2.23 -5.55
CA ALA A 73 8.01 3.19 -6.28
C ALA A 73 7.74 4.50 -5.51
N MET A 74 8.18 4.59 -4.25
CA MET A 74 7.98 5.75 -3.35
C MET A 74 9.12 6.78 -3.42
#